data_AF-A0AAV3ECT3-F1
#
_entry.id   AF-A0AAV3ECT3-F1
#
_cell.length_a   1.000
_cell.length_b   1.000
_cell.length_c   1.000
_cell.angle_alpha   90.00
_cell.angle_beta   90.00
_cell.angle_gamma   90.00
#
_symmetry.space_group_name_H-M   'P 1'
#
loop_
_entity.id
_entity.type
_entity.pdbx_description
1 polymer ?
#
loop_
_entity_poly.entity_id
_entity_poly.type
_entity_poly.pdbx_seq_one_letter_code
_entity_poly.pdbx_strand_id
1 'polypeptide(L)'
;MEIVTKQEFRKKLQRKVIIGRILILVLWLGLGWSYIHSLDDLEEGIMVGLLLGLSLMVLRYNLALKREEAFNRLYIQVTDERNRMIDEKTRTLLFDILLLLAAGLSLLSMIFPIILNLNQFLTLTIILVLVLYYLLRFLLSKRY
;
A
#
# COMPACT_ATOMS: atom_id res chain seq x y z
N MET A 1 -10.95 -24.44 0.07
CA MET A 1 -11.14 -23.27 -0.81
C MET A 1 -12.42 -22.59 -0.36
N GLU A 2 -12.34 -21.54 0.45
CA GLU A 2 -13.55 -20.85 0.94
C GLU A 2 -14.09 -19.95 -0.17
N ILE A 3 -15.21 -20.35 -0.76
CA ILE A 3 -15.93 -19.56 -1.74
C ILE A 3 -16.60 -18.41 -0.97
N VAL A 4 -15.91 -17.26 -0.88
CA VAL A 4 -16.45 -16.08 -0.18
C VAL A 4 -17.73 -15.66 -0.90
N THR A 5 -18.86 -15.78 -0.22
CA THR A 5 -20.15 -15.38 -0.78
C THR A 5 -20.18 -13.85 -0.98
N LYS A 6 -20.92 -13.37 -1.97
CA LYS A 6 -21.04 -11.91 -2.24
C LYS A 6 -21.51 -11.13 -1.00
N GLN A 7 -22.34 -11.75 -0.16
CA GLN A 7 -22.83 -11.14 1.09
C GLN A 7 -21.72 -10.99 2.14
N GLU A 8 -20.85 -11.99 2.30
CA GLU A 8 -19.69 -11.89 3.19
C GLU A 8 -18.67 -10.88 2.70
N PHE A 9 -18.41 -10.83 1.39
CA PHE A 9 -17.53 -9.82 0.80
C PHE A 9 -18.05 -8.40 1.05
N ARG A 10 -19.37 -8.18 0.95
CA ARG A 10 -20.00 -6.90 1.26
C ARG A 10 -19.80 -6.51 2.72
N LYS A 11 -20.03 -7.42 3.67
CA LYS A 11 -19.79 -7.18 5.11
C LYS A 11 -18.31 -6.86 5.40
N LYS A 12 -17.38 -7.60 4.79
CA LYS A 12 -15.93 -7.34 4.92
C LYS A 12 -15.57 -5.95 4.38
N LEU A 13 -16.09 -5.57 3.21
CA LEU A 13 -15.83 -4.27 2.59
C LEU A 13 -16.44 -3.11 3.42
N GLN A 14 -17.65 -3.28 3.95
CA GLN A 14 -18.26 -2.31 4.87
C GLN A 14 -17.43 -2.12 6.14
N ARG A 15 -16.95 -3.22 6.75
CA ARG A 15 -16.07 -3.14 7.92
C ARG A 15 -14.79 -2.37 7.60
N LYS A 16 -14.16 -2.60 6.44
CA LYS A 16 -12.99 -1.83 5.98
C LYS A 16 -13.28 -0.33 5.85
N VAL A 17 -14.44 0.04 5.31
CA VAL A 17 -14.86 1.45 5.19
C VAL A 17 -15.07 2.08 6.57
N ILE A 18 -15.68 1.37 7.52
CA ILE A 18 -15.88 1.87 8.89
C ILE A 18 -14.54 2.09 9.58
N ILE A 19 -13.65 1.10 9.54
CA ILE A 19 -12.30 1.22 10.12
C ILE A 19 -11.54 2.38 9.48
N GLY A 20 -11.60 2.50 8.14
CA GLY A 20 -10.96 3.61 7.42
C GLY A 20 -11.48 4.98 7.86
N ARG A 21 -12.78 5.13 8.12
CA ARG A 21 -13.36 6.38 8.65
C ARG A 21 -12.87 6.69 10.06
N ILE A 22 -12.79 5.67 10.93
CA ILE A 22 -12.26 5.85 12.29
C ILE A 22 -10.80 6.31 12.23
N LEU A 23 -9.98 5.69 11.38
CA LEU A 23 -8.58 6.07 11.19
C LEU A 23 -8.43 7.51 10.66
N ILE A 24 -9.29 7.92 9.72
CA ILE A 24 -9.31 9.31 9.23
C ILE A 24 -9.61 10.28 10.38
N LEU A 25 -10.58 9.97 11.25
CA LEU A 25 -10.90 10.82 12.40
C LEU A 25 -9.72 10.90 13.39
N VAL A 26 -9.04 9.78 13.66
CA VAL A 26 -7.85 9.78 14.53
C VAL A 26 -6.73 10.62 13.93
N LEU A 27 -6.49 10.54 12.63
CA LEU A 27 -5.48 11.35 11.94
C LEU A 27 -5.84 12.84 11.96
N TRP A 28 -7.13 13.20 11.81
CA TRP A 28 -7.59 14.58 11.97
C TRP A 28 -7.34 15.13 13.37
N LEU A 29 -7.61 14.34 14.41
CA LEU A 29 -7.31 14.73 15.80
C LEU A 29 -5.80 14.89 16.02
N GLY A 30 -5.01 13.99 15.44
CA GLY A 30 -3.55 14.06 15.49
C GLY A 30 -2.99 15.32 14.81
N LEU A 31 -3.53 15.72 13.66
CA LEU A 31 -3.17 16.97 12.99
C LEU A 31 -3.61 18.20 13.79
N GLY A 32 -4.80 18.17 14.41
CA GLY A 32 -5.24 19.24 15.30
C GLY A 32 -4.33 19.41 16.53
N TRP A 33 -3.80 18.29 17.06
CA TRP A 33 -2.80 18.31 18.13
C TRP A 33 -1.44 18.84 17.66
N SER A 34 -1.02 18.42 16.46
CA SER A 34 0.20 18.89 15.78
C SER A 34 0.24 20.40 15.65
N TYR A 35 -0.87 21.00 15.20
CA TYR A 35 -0.99 22.44 15.01
C TYR A 35 -0.77 23.23 16.32
N ILE A 36 -1.11 22.65 17.47
CA ILE A 36 -0.98 23.29 18.78
C ILE A 36 0.43 23.08 19.38
N HIS A 37 1.07 21.94 19.11
CA HIS A 37 2.35 21.54 19.70
C HIS A 37 3.56 21.66 18.77
N SER A 38 3.38 22.21 17.56
CA SER A 38 4.40 22.39 16.52
C SER A 38 5.26 21.13 16.29
N LEU A 39 4.65 20.07 15.75
CA LEU A 39 5.41 18.90 15.29
C LEU A 39 6.35 19.28 14.14
N ASP A 40 7.34 18.43 13.90
CA ASP A 40 8.31 18.60 12.82
C ASP A 40 7.61 18.56 11.44
N ASP A 41 8.01 19.43 10.51
CA ASP A 41 7.35 19.62 9.19
C ASP A 41 7.22 18.31 8.40
N LEU A 42 8.16 17.38 8.61
CA LEU A 42 8.16 16.05 8.00
C LEU A 42 7.04 15.16 8.52
N GLU A 43 6.77 15.18 9.83
CA GLU A 43 5.75 14.34 10.45
C GLU A 43 4.35 14.80 10.03
N GLU A 44 4.12 16.11 9.99
CA GLU A 44 2.88 16.70 9.50
C GLU A 44 2.64 16.34 8.02
N GLY A 45 3.68 16.42 7.19
CA GLY A 45 3.63 15.99 5.78
C GLY A 45 3.24 14.52 5.61
N ILE A 46 3.80 13.62 6.43
CA ILE A 46 3.45 12.18 6.42
C ILE A 46 1.98 11.98 6.84
N MET A 47 1.53 12.67 7.89
CA MET A 47 0.14 12.57 8.38
C MET A 47 -0.86 13.06 7.32
N VAL A 48 -0.59 14.18 6.66
CA VAL A 48 -1.42 14.70 5.56
C VAL A 48 -1.46 13.71 4.39
N GLY A 49 -0.31 13.15 4.01
CA GLY A 49 -0.22 12.15 2.95
C GLY A 49 -1.05 10.89 3.26
N LEU A 50 -0.95 10.37 4.49
CA LEU A 50 -1.75 9.23 4.95
C LEU A 50 -3.24 9.55 4.97
N LEU A 51 -3.62 10.75 5.41
CA LEU A 51 -5.01 11.19 5.46
C LEU A 51 -5.63 11.27 4.06
N LEU A 52 -4.91 11.83 3.09
CA LEU A 52 -5.33 11.85 1.68
C LEU A 52 -5.47 10.44 1.09
N GLY A 53 -4.48 9.57 1.31
CA GLY A 53 -4.49 8.19 0.82
C GLY A 53 -5.67 7.37 1.37
N LEU A 54 -5.88 7.43 2.69
CA LEU A 54 -6.99 6.75 3.36
C LEU A 54 -8.35 7.30 2.92
N SER A 55 -8.47 8.62 2.77
CA SER A 55 -9.70 9.27 2.30
C SER A 55 -10.09 8.82 0.89
N LEU A 56 -9.13 8.77 -0.04
CA LEU A 56 -9.35 8.27 -1.39
C LEU A 56 -9.77 6.79 -1.40
N MET A 57 -9.13 5.97 -0.58
CA MET A 57 -9.45 4.55 -0.45
C MET A 57 -10.88 4.34 0.09
N VAL A 58 -11.24 5.04 1.16
CA VAL A 58 -12.59 5.01 1.75
C VAL A 58 -13.64 5.48 0.76
N LEU A 59 -13.36 6.55 0.01
CA LEU A 59 -14.27 7.08 -1.01
C LEU A 59 -14.49 6.05 -2.13
N ARG A 60 -13.42 5.45 -2.65
CA ARG A 60 -13.49 4.41 -3.68
C ARG A 60 -14.33 3.21 -3.24
N TYR A 61 -14.13 2.74 -2.00
CA TYR A 61 -14.90 1.61 -1.47
C TYR A 61 -16.35 1.96 -1.15
N ASN A 62 -16.62 3.18 -0.70
CA ASN A 62 -17.98 3.65 -0.47
C ASN A 62 -18.75 3.77 -1.80
N LEU A 63 -18.12 4.29 -2.86
CA LEU A 63 -18.68 4.32 -4.21
C LEU A 63 -18.93 2.90 -4.74
N ALA A 64 -18.00 1.99 -4.51
CA ALA A 64 -18.17 0.59 -4.88
C ALA A 64 -19.32 -0.09 -4.13
N LEU A 65 -19.55 0.23 -2.86
CA LEU A 65 -20.68 -0.31 -2.09
C LEU A 65 -22.04 0.25 -2.55
N LYS A 66 -22.07 1.44 -3.15
CA LYS A 66 -23.27 2.09 -3.69
C LYS A 66 -23.60 1.65 -5.13
N ARG A 67 -22.61 1.32 -5.94
CA ARG A 67 -22.79 0.92 -7.35
C ARG A 67 -22.55 -0.57 -7.53
N GLU A 68 -23.59 -1.30 -7.94
CA GLU A 68 -23.53 -2.76 -8.08
C GLU A 68 -22.52 -3.24 -9.14
N GLU A 69 -22.36 -2.48 -10.23
CA GLU A 69 -21.34 -2.75 -11.25
C GLU A 69 -19.91 -2.65 -10.69
N ALA A 70 -19.63 -1.61 -9.90
CA ALA A 70 -18.31 -1.41 -9.30
C ALA A 70 -18.03 -2.45 -8.21
N PHE A 71 -19.07 -2.83 -7.44
CA PHE A 71 -18.99 -3.92 -6.47
C PHE A 71 -18.66 -5.26 -7.16
N ASN A 72 -19.39 -5.61 -8.22
CA ASN A 72 -19.16 -6.85 -8.94
C ASN A 72 -17.77 -6.90 -9.59
N ARG A 73 -17.28 -5.79 -10.15
CA ARG A 73 -15.89 -5.70 -10.65
C ARG A 73 -14.86 -5.92 -9.55
N LEU A 74 -15.04 -5.31 -8.38
CA LEU A 74 -14.14 -5.49 -7.24
C LEU A 74 -14.19 -6.93 -6.70
N TYR A 75 -15.38 -7.52 -6.64
CA TYR A 75 -15.57 -8.91 -6.24
C TYR A 75 -14.85 -9.85 -7.21
N ILE A 76 -15.10 -9.71 -8.52
CA ILE A 76 -14.41 -10.49 -9.55
C ILE A 76 -12.90 -10.29 -9.45
N GLN A 77 -12.42 -9.05 -9.36
CA GLN A 77 -10.99 -8.77 -9.29
C GLN A 77 -10.30 -9.44 -8.10
N VAL A 78 -10.96 -9.49 -6.93
CA VAL A 78 -10.42 -10.10 -5.70
C VAL A 78 -10.54 -11.62 -5.70
N THR A 79 -11.58 -12.15 -6.33
CA THR A 79 -11.83 -13.60 -6.42
C THR A 79 -11.14 -14.24 -7.63
N ASP A 80 -10.68 -13.45 -8.60
CA ASP A 80 -9.97 -13.93 -9.78
C ASP A 80 -8.62 -14.54 -9.40
N GLU A 81 -8.50 -15.83 -9.65
CA GLU A 81 -7.31 -16.62 -9.37
C GLU A 81 -6.08 -16.09 -10.13
N ARG A 82 -6.28 -15.49 -11.32
CA ARG A 82 -5.18 -14.89 -12.09
C ARG A 82 -4.51 -13.76 -11.34
N ASN A 83 -5.29 -12.87 -10.72
CA ASN A 83 -4.72 -11.78 -9.92
C ASN A 83 -3.99 -12.30 -8.69
N ARG A 84 -4.52 -13.36 -8.06
CA ARG A 84 -3.86 -13.99 -6.91
C ARG A 84 -2.51 -14.61 -7.31
N MET A 85 -2.48 -15.32 -8.43
CA MET A 85 -1.24 -15.89 -8.99
C MET A 85 -0.23 -14.80 -9.37
N ILE A 86 -0.68 -13.71 -9.99
CA ILE A 86 0.19 -12.56 -10.32
C ILE A 86 0.77 -11.96 -9.04
N ASP A 87 -0.05 -11.74 -8.00
CA ASP A 87 0.43 -11.16 -6.74
C ASP A 87 1.36 -12.10 -5.97
N GLU A 88 1.17 -13.42 -6.04
CA GLU A 88 2.11 -14.41 -5.49
C GLU A 88 3.45 -14.37 -6.24
N LYS A 89 3.44 -14.47 -7.57
CA LYS A 89 4.67 -14.39 -8.38
C LYS A 89 5.39 -13.05 -8.23
N THR A 90 4.63 -11.95 -8.15
CA THR A 90 5.18 -10.61 -7.91
C THR A 90 5.93 -10.57 -6.58
N ARG A 91 5.36 -11.14 -5.52
CA ARG A 91 5.98 -11.15 -4.19
C ARG A 91 7.25 -11.98 -4.13
N THR A 92 7.25 -13.18 -4.72
CA THR A 92 8.46 -14.02 -4.79
C THR A 92 9.57 -13.31 -5.56
N LEU A 93 9.26 -12.81 -6.77
CA LEU A 93 10.24 -12.09 -7.58
C LEU A 93 10.75 -10.81 -6.90
N LEU A 94 9.87 -10.06 -6.25
CA LEU A 94 10.26 -8.87 -5.51
C LEU A 94 11.23 -9.23 -4.37
N PHE A 95 10.95 -10.29 -3.61
CA PHE A 95 11.84 -10.74 -2.55
C PHE A 95 13.21 -11.14 -3.10
N ASP A 96 13.25 -11.94 -4.16
CA ASP A 96 14.50 -12.37 -4.79
C ASP A 96 15.32 -11.17 -5.30
N ILE A 97 14.66 -10.20 -5.95
CA ILE A 97 15.31 -8.98 -6.45
C ILE A 97 15.84 -8.14 -5.29
N LEU A 98 15.06 -7.93 -4.23
CA LEU A 98 15.51 -7.17 -3.07
C LEU A 98 16.70 -7.84 -2.37
N LEU A 99 16.69 -9.17 -2.27
CA LEU A 99 17.79 -9.94 -1.68
C LEU A 99 19.07 -9.80 -2.50
N LEU A 100 18.95 -9.87 -3.83
CA LEU A 100 20.08 -9.66 -4.74
C LEU A 100 20.61 -8.22 -4.69
N LEU A 101 19.71 -7.24 -4.61
CA LEU A 101 20.06 -5.82 -4.50
C LEU A 101 20.77 -5.54 -3.16
N ALA A 102 20.29 -6.12 -2.06
CA ALA A 102 20.92 -6.02 -0.76
C ALA A 102 22.32 -6.67 -0.74
N ALA A 103 22.48 -7.85 -1.36
CA ALA A 103 23.79 -8.49 -1.50
C ALA A 103 24.76 -7.63 -2.33
N GLY A 104 24.30 -7.05 -3.45
CA GLY A 104 25.09 -6.16 -4.29
C GLY A 104 25.50 -4.86 -3.56
N LEU A 105 24.57 -4.23 -2.84
CA LEU A 105 24.85 -3.05 -2.03
C LEU A 105 25.84 -3.35 -0.90
N SER A 106 25.74 -4.52 -0.26
CA SER A 106 26.70 -4.95 0.77
C SER A 106 28.12 -5.03 0.23
N LEU A 107 28.30 -5.66 -0.94
CA LEU A 107 29.61 -5.73 -1.61
C LEU A 107 30.13 -4.35 -2.04
N LEU A 108 29.25 -3.50 -2.60
CA LEU A 108 29.62 -2.14 -3.00
C LEU A 108 30.00 -1.26 -1.80
N SER A 109 29.34 -1.46 -0.65
CA SER A 109 29.61 -0.69 0.58
C SER A 109 31.00 -0.97 1.16
N MET A 110 31.60 -2.12 0.84
CA MET A 110 32.98 -2.44 1.21
C MET A 110 34.01 -1.60 0.44
N ILE A 111 33.67 -1.13 -0.77
CA ILE A 111 34.56 -0.36 -1.65
C ILE A 111 34.26 1.14 -1.55
N PHE A 112 32.98 1.51 -1.41
CA PHE A 112 32.53 2.89 -1.33
C PHE A 112 31.81 3.15 0.00
N PRO A 113 32.28 4.09 0.84
CA PRO A 113 31.59 4.46 2.07
C PRO A 113 30.30 5.20 1.71
N ILE A 114 29.16 4.51 1.79
CA ILE A 114 27.83 5.10 1.61
C ILE A 114 27.38 5.68 2.94
N ILE A 115 27.43 7.00 3.08
CA ILE A 115 26.96 7.71 4.27
C ILE A 115 25.55 8.24 3.96
N LEU A 116 24.54 7.53 4.45
CA LEU A 116 23.15 7.98 4.41
C LEU A 116 22.63 8.13 5.83
N ASN A 117 21.86 9.20 6.08
CA ASN A 117 21.10 9.31 7.32
C ASN A 117 20.00 8.24 7.33
N LEU A 118 19.68 7.68 8.50
CA LEU A 118 18.71 6.59 8.65
C LEU A 118 17.36 6.94 8.00
N ASN A 119 16.87 8.17 8.19
CA ASN A 119 15.60 8.62 7.62
C ASN A 119 15.63 8.65 6.08
N GLN A 120 16.75 9.10 5.48
CA GLN A 120 16.93 9.12 4.03
C GLN A 120 17.02 7.70 3.47
N PHE A 121 17.75 6.82 4.15
CA PHE A 121 17.86 5.41 3.78
C PHE A 121 16.50 4.71 3.80
N LEU A 122 15.72 4.87 4.87
CA LEU A 122 14.39 4.27 5.00
C LEU A 122 13.43 4.80 3.93
N THR A 123 13.42 6.11 3.69
CA THR A 123 12.55 6.74 2.68
C THR A 123 12.86 6.20 1.28
N LEU A 124 14.14 6.15 0.91
CA LEU A 124 14.58 5.60 -0.37
C LEU A 124 14.23 4.12 -0.51
N THR A 125 14.40 3.35 0.56
CA THR A 125 14.07 1.92 0.56
C THR A 125 12.57 1.70 0.35
N ILE A 126 11.70 2.45 1.03
CA ILE A 126 10.25 2.36 0.88
C ILE A 126 9.83 2.73 -0.55
N ILE A 127 10.35 3.83 -1.09
CA ILE A 127 10.06 4.25 -2.47
C ILE A 127 10.50 3.17 -3.47
N LEU A 128 11.72 2.65 -3.31
CA LEU A 128 12.26 1.59 -4.18
C LEU A 128 11.36 0.35 -4.17
N VAL A 129 10.98 -0.13 -2.98
CA VAL A 129 10.11 -1.31 -2.84
C VAL A 129 8.77 -1.08 -3.51
N LEU A 130 8.15 0.09 -3.33
CA LEU A 130 6.86 0.42 -3.95
C LEU A 130 6.97 0.47 -5.47
N VAL A 131 7.96 1.20 -6.02
CA VAL A 131 8.17 1.32 -7.46
C VAL A 131 8.39 -0.07 -8.09
N LEU A 132 9.25 -0.88 -7.47
CA LEU A 132 9.60 -2.20 -7.97
C LEU A 132 8.40 -3.16 -7.92
N TYR A 133 7.59 -3.10 -6.86
CA TYR A 133 6.34 -3.84 -6.75
C TYR A 133 5.35 -3.50 -7.86
N TYR A 134 5.07 -2.21 -8.07
CA TYR A 134 4.12 -1.78 -9.10
C TYR A 134 4.62 -2.10 -10.51
N LEU A 135 5.93 -1.96 -10.76
CA LEU A 135 6.54 -2.26 -12.05
C LEU A 135 6.49 -3.77 -12.35
N LEU A 136 6.86 -4.63 -11.40
CA LEU A 136 6.76 -6.08 -11.55
C LEU A 136 5.31 -6.53 -11.79
N ARG A 137 4.37 -5.98 -11.03
CA ARG A 137 2.95 -6.27 -11.17
C ARG A 137 2.43 -5.87 -12.56
N PHE A 138 2.88 -4.73 -13.09
CA PHE A 138 2.55 -4.27 -14.44
C PHE A 138 3.17 -5.16 -15.54
N LEU A 139 4.40 -5.62 -15.36
CA LEU A 139 5.03 -6.54 -16.31
C LEU A 139 4.35 -7.90 -16.32
N LEU A 140 4.03 -8.43 -15.13
CA LEU A 140 3.35 -9.72 -14.98
C LEU A 140 1.92 -9.67 -15.52
N SER A 141 1.19 -8.57 -15.32
CA SER A 141 -0.17 -8.43 -15.88
C SER A 141 -0.22 -8.31 -17.40
N LYS A 142 0.88 -7.91 -18.05
CA LYS A 142 1.00 -7.97 -19.52
C LYS A 142 1.32 -9.37 -20.04
N ARG A 143 1.96 -10.21 -19.22
CA ARG A 143 2.44 -11.53 -19.62
C ARG A 143 1.40 -12.64 -19.41
N TYR A 144 0.61 -12.54 -18.35
CA TYR A 144 -0.51 -13.43 -18.02
C TYR A 144 -1.79 -12.67 -18.25
#